data_AF-A5DNT1-F1
#
_entry.id   AF-A5DNT1-F1
#
_cell.length_a   1.000
_cell.length_b   1.000
_cell.length_c   1.000
_cell.angle_alpha   90.00
_cell.angle_beta   90.00
_cell.angle_gamma   90.00
#
_symmetry.space_group_name_H-M   'P 1'
#
loop_
_entity.id
_entity.type
_entity.pdbx_description
1 polymer ?
#
loop_
_entity_poly.entity_id
_entity_poly.type
_entity_poly.pdbx_seq_one_letter_code
_entity_poly.pdbx_strand_id
1 'polypeptide(L)'
;MEYYSSLDASQLDSETPTLFEVISANQLEALLSPSLRYILVYYASRYPYWLLRITNRFDEINLVLRSFIEWYFLKYWQGTFTENFYGLKRVSQTPLSNGKYNSGKITQIVPSMIEERRMLTTLQAAVSVFEITGVSYLSEKFNYWYEILYPKYITNQLIPQDPTSQRDRLHTELKRKFVEWYPTVQSGFKAANFITTLLYFSGNSKSPSILTYLFKMNYSRLNQFDYDKNKPKLPKFNEKHNKVRPPNETELILRFLTRNFLRPSWKLTKLLLGTFFPVAIFTLKFLEWYNNSDFGNKVSKSSGNVLDSVIPPPTVVSRSLKSKSDAPKKVYKSERTCPLCHEEITNPAIIETGYVFCYSCIHNYLANSHKVVTQKLTQAGSDNDYEESDAEDYEDNEDEKLETKTIATNLDKGGRCPVTGRKLLGCRWNSLKEEWEIEGIRRLIF
;
A
#
# COMPACT_ATOMS: atom_id res chain seq x y z
N MET A 1 -8.33 -9.18 -17.37
CA MET A 1 -8.07 -7.95 -16.59
C MET A 1 -6.62 -7.62 -16.83
N GLU A 2 -6.33 -6.44 -17.35
CA GLU A 2 -4.97 -5.99 -17.60
C GLU A 2 -4.46 -5.21 -16.39
N TYR A 3 -3.20 -5.42 -16.02
CA TYR A 3 -2.61 -4.90 -14.78
C TYR A 3 -2.29 -3.39 -14.84
N TYR A 4 -2.58 -2.73 -15.97
CA TYR A 4 -2.19 -1.36 -16.30
C TYR A 4 -3.37 -0.39 -16.44
N SER A 5 -4.47 -0.62 -15.72
CA SER A 5 -5.66 0.28 -15.72
C SER A 5 -5.43 1.67 -15.11
N SER A 6 -4.18 2.04 -14.82
CA SER A 6 -3.73 3.36 -14.35
C SER A 6 -3.00 4.19 -15.43
N LEU A 7 -2.72 3.60 -16.60
CA LEU A 7 -2.22 4.33 -17.76
C LEU A 7 -3.39 4.73 -18.65
N ASP A 8 -3.37 5.96 -19.17
CA ASP A 8 -4.38 6.43 -20.13
C ASP A 8 -4.22 5.71 -21.46
N ALA A 9 -5.10 4.72 -21.69
CA ALA A 9 -5.10 3.90 -22.89
C ALA A 9 -5.33 4.69 -24.20
N SER A 10 -5.77 5.95 -24.13
CA SER A 10 -5.88 6.83 -25.31
C SER A 10 -4.54 7.40 -25.78
N GLN A 11 -3.52 7.41 -24.91
CA GLN A 11 -2.20 7.99 -25.19
C GLN A 11 -1.13 6.95 -25.57
N LEU A 12 -1.43 5.66 -25.42
CA LEU A 12 -0.54 4.55 -25.79
C LEU A 12 -0.76 4.15 -27.26
N ASP A 13 0.32 3.87 -28.01
CA ASP A 13 0.17 3.18 -29.31
C ASP A 13 -0.48 1.82 -29.08
N SER A 14 -1.57 1.54 -29.80
CA SER A 14 -2.30 0.28 -29.76
C SER A 14 -1.42 -0.98 -29.92
N GLU A 15 -0.41 -0.96 -30.79
CA GLU A 15 0.35 -2.17 -31.14
C GLU A 15 1.55 -2.41 -30.23
N THR A 16 2.40 -1.40 -30.00
CA THR A 16 3.68 -1.56 -29.29
C THR A 16 3.57 -1.36 -27.77
N PRO A 17 3.96 -2.36 -26.95
CA PRO A 17 3.98 -2.21 -25.49
C PRO A 17 5.10 -1.30 -25.02
N THR A 18 4.88 -0.56 -23.94
CA THR A 18 5.95 0.25 -23.35
C THR A 18 7.05 -0.63 -22.76
N LEU A 19 8.27 -0.09 -22.70
CA LEU A 19 9.39 -0.78 -22.05
C LEU A 19 9.11 -1.08 -20.56
N PHE A 20 8.26 -0.30 -19.90
CA PHE A 20 7.80 -0.55 -18.53
C PHE A 20 6.90 -1.80 -18.42
N GLU A 21 5.95 -2.00 -19.34
CA GLU A 21 5.12 -3.21 -19.40
C GLU A 21 5.96 -4.49 -19.59
N VAL A 22 6.99 -4.42 -20.44
CA VAL A 22 7.93 -5.53 -20.67
C VAL A 22 8.77 -5.80 -19.41
N ILE A 23 9.28 -4.75 -18.75
CA ILE A 23 10.08 -4.92 -17.53
C ILE A 23 9.23 -5.46 -16.37
N SER A 24 7.96 -5.06 -16.20
CA SER A 24 7.12 -5.61 -15.14
C SER A 24 6.82 -7.09 -15.34
N ALA A 25 6.60 -7.53 -16.59
CA ALA A 25 6.42 -8.94 -16.92
C ALA A 25 7.66 -9.78 -16.57
N ASN A 26 8.85 -9.25 -16.84
CA ASN A 26 10.12 -9.89 -16.49
C ASN A 26 10.42 -9.86 -14.98
N GLN A 27 10.04 -8.81 -14.27
CA GLN A 27 10.17 -8.74 -12.80
C GLN A 27 9.28 -9.77 -12.10
N LEU A 28 8.03 -9.92 -12.55
CA LEU A 28 7.13 -10.95 -12.02
C LEU A 28 7.64 -12.36 -12.34
N GLU A 29 8.14 -12.58 -13.55
CA GLU A 29 8.77 -13.84 -13.99
C GLU A 29 9.92 -14.25 -13.05
N ALA A 30 10.87 -13.35 -12.82
CA ALA A 30 12.05 -13.61 -12.00
C ALA A 30 11.71 -14.00 -10.55
N LEU A 31 10.59 -13.50 -10.01
CA LEU A 31 10.14 -13.77 -8.63
C LEU A 31 9.50 -15.18 -8.46
N LEU A 32 8.95 -15.79 -9.51
CA LEU A 32 8.25 -17.08 -9.40
C LEU A 32 9.18 -18.22 -8.93
N SER A 33 10.43 -18.26 -9.41
CA SER A 33 11.38 -19.33 -9.05
C SER A 33 11.81 -19.26 -7.57
N PRO A 34 12.28 -18.12 -7.02
CA PRO A 34 12.55 -17.97 -5.59
C PRO A 34 11.32 -18.25 -4.71
N SER A 35 10.13 -17.78 -5.09
CA SER A 35 8.90 -18.01 -4.31
C SER A 35 8.55 -19.50 -4.21
N LEU A 36 8.61 -20.25 -5.32
CA LEU A 36 8.39 -21.69 -5.31
C LEU A 36 9.45 -22.43 -4.48
N ARG A 37 10.73 -22.01 -4.55
CA ARG A 37 11.82 -22.59 -3.75
C ARG A 37 11.60 -22.36 -2.26
N TYR A 38 11.23 -21.14 -1.86
CA TYR A 38 10.94 -20.78 -0.47
C TYR A 38 9.77 -21.57 0.11
N ILE A 39 8.65 -21.64 -0.62
CA ILE A 39 7.47 -22.43 -0.21
C ILE A 39 7.84 -23.91 -0.03
N LEU A 40 8.60 -24.49 -0.97
CA LEU A 40 9.04 -25.87 -0.89
C LEU A 40 9.95 -26.13 0.31
N VAL A 41 10.93 -25.25 0.57
CA VAL A 41 11.84 -25.35 1.73
C VAL A 41 11.08 -25.20 3.06
N TYR A 42 10.12 -24.28 3.14
CA TYR A 42 9.27 -24.12 4.31
C TYR A 42 8.51 -25.42 4.63
N TYR A 43 7.82 -26.01 3.66
CA TYR A 43 7.13 -27.29 3.87
C TYR A 43 8.09 -28.49 4.06
N ALA A 44 9.29 -28.46 3.47
CA ALA A 44 10.31 -29.50 3.66
C ALA A 44 10.80 -29.55 5.12
N SER A 45 10.88 -28.40 5.80
CA SER A 45 11.21 -28.35 7.24
C SER A 45 10.17 -29.05 8.12
N ARG A 46 8.90 -29.13 7.67
CA ARG A 46 7.80 -29.78 8.38
C ARG A 46 7.60 -31.24 8.00
N TYR A 47 7.88 -31.62 6.75
CA TYR A 47 7.63 -32.96 6.19
C TYR A 47 8.83 -33.51 5.39
N PRO A 48 9.98 -33.80 6.05
CA PRO A 48 11.26 -34.03 5.37
C PRO A 48 11.29 -35.25 4.44
N TYR A 49 10.67 -36.38 4.84
CA TYR A 49 10.81 -37.69 4.17
C TYR A 49 10.55 -37.67 2.65
N TRP A 50 9.55 -36.92 2.19
CA TRP A 50 9.22 -36.79 0.76
C TRP A 50 9.78 -35.51 0.15
N LEU A 51 9.64 -34.36 0.83
CA LEU A 51 9.97 -33.07 0.24
C LEU A 51 11.48 -32.82 0.08
N LEU A 52 12.35 -33.44 0.89
CA LEU A 52 13.81 -33.30 0.70
C LEU A 52 14.27 -33.81 -0.69
N ARG A 53 13.66 -34.90 -1.19
CA ARG A 53 13.97 -35.44 -2.53
C ARG A 53 13.56 -34.46 -3.65
N ILE A 54 12.44 -33.78 -3.47
CA ILE A 54 11.90 -32.77 -4.40
C ILE A 54 12.78 -31.51 -4.34
N THR A 55 13.15 -31.06 -3.14
CA THR A 55 13.98 -29.87 -2.90
C THR A 55 15.38 -30.04 -3.49
N ASN A 56 16.01 -31.22 -3.31
CA ASN A 56 17.32 -31.54 -3.89
C ASN A 56 17.31 -31.70 -5.43
N ARG A 57 16.12 -31.69 -6.06
CA ARG A 57 15.93 -31.70 -7.51
C ARG A 57 15.09 -30.49 -7.98
N PHE A 58 15.00 -29.45 -7.16
CA PHE A 58 14.13 -28.30 -7.40
C PHE A 58 14.35 -27.70 -8.79
N ASP A 59 15.60 -27.43 -9.18
CA ASP A 59 15.94 -26.75 -10.42
C ASP A 59 15.42 -27.52 -11.66
N GLU A 60 15.57 -28.85 -11.64
CA GLU A 60 15.13 -29.75 -12.71
C GLU A 60 13.59 -29.81 -12.79
N ILE A 61 12.94 -29.91 -11.63
CA ILE A 61 11.47 -29.97 -11.51
C ILE A 61 10.85 -28.62 -11.91
N ASN A 62 11.47 -27.51 -11.49
CA ASN A 62 11.08 -26.15 -11.83
C ASN A 62 11.26 -25.87 -13.33
N LEU A 63 12.38 -26.32 -13.93
CA LEU A 63 12.62 -26.25 -15.38
C LEU A 63 11.50 -26.97 -16.15
N VAL A 64 11.18 -28.22 -15.80
CA VAL A 64 10.12 -29.00 -16.47
C VAL A 64 8.73 -28.38 -16.26
N LEU A 65 8.39 -28.02 -15.01
CA LEU A 65 7.09 -27.46 -14.65
C LEU A 65 6.84 -26.11 -15.33
N ARG A 66 7.80 -25.18 -15.25
CA ARG A 66 7.69 -23.88 -15.95
C ARG A 66 7.65 -24.08 -17.46
N SER A 67 8.52 -24.91 -18.04
CA SER A 67 8.55 -25.10 -19.50
C SER A 67 7.22 -25.67 -20.03
N PHE A 68 6.52 -26.50 -19.26
CA PHE A 68 5.17 -26.96 -19.58
C PHE A 68 4.12 -25.83 -19.51
N ILE A 69 4.19 -24.96 -18.49
CA ILE A 69 3.31 -23.78 -18.38
C ILE A 69 3.55 -22.81 -19.53
N GLU A 70 4.80 -22.42 -19.79
CA GLU A 70 5.15 -21.49 -20.88
C GLU A 70 4.78 -22.06 -22.25
N TRP A 71 5.03 -23.35 -22.49
CA TRP A 71 4.58 -24.04 -23.70
C TRP A 71 3.05 -23.98 -23.88
N TYR A 72 2.28 -24.18 -22.81
CA TYR A 72 0.82 -24.06 -22.85
C TYR A 72 0.40 -22.62 -23.18
N PHE A 73 0.94 -21.61 -22.49
CA PHE A 73 0.57 -20.21 -22.75
C PHE A 73 0.94 -19.76 -24.16
N LEU A 74 2.18 -20.02 -24.61
CA LEU A 74 2.62 -19.71 -25.96
C LEU A 74 1.76 -20.43 -27.01
N LYS A 75 1.37 -21.70 -26.78
CA LYS A 75 0.57 -22.47 -27.75
C LYS A 75 -0.85 -21.93 -27.95
N TYR A 76 -1.46 -21.33 -26.94
CA TYR A 76 -2.84 -20.82 -27.02
C TYR A 76 -2.95 -19.30 -27.17
N TRP A 77 -2.07 -18.54 -26.51
CA TRP A 77 -2.11 -17.06 -26.43
C TRP A 77 -1.00 -16.36 -27.22
N GLN A 78 0.05 -17.08 -27.65
CA GLN A 78 1.27 -16.53 -28.29
C GLN A 78 2.12 -15.59 -27.39
N GLY A 79 1.70 -15.33 -26.16
CA GLY A 79 2.53 -14.79 -25.08
C GLY A 79 2.94 -15.86 -24.07
N THR A 80 3.95 -15.56 -23.26
CA THR A 80 4.34 -16.37 -22.08
C THR A 80 3.35 -16.16 -20.94
N PHE A 81 3.44 -16.91 -19.84
CA PHE A 81 2.50 -16.82 -18.72
C PHE A 81 2.45 -15.40 -18.12
N THR A 82 3.60 -14.78 -17.89
CA THR A 82 3.67 -13.43 -17.30
C THR A 82 3.33 -12.36 -18.32
N GLU A 83 3.78 -12.47 -19.58
CA GLU A 83 3.35 -11.60 -20.68
C GLU A 83 1.83 -11.58 -20.82
N ASN A 84 1.18 -12.74 -20.88
CA ASN A 84 -0.27 -12.85 -20.99
C ASN A 84 -1.01 -12.24 -19.79
N PHE A 85 -0.43 -12.28 -18.58
CA PHE A 85 -0.99 -11.61 -17.41
C PHE A 85 -0.90 -10.07 -17.53
N TYR A 86 0.14 -9.54 -18.17
CA TYR A 86 0.31 -8.12 -18.46
C TYR A 86 -0.36 -7.65 -19.76
N GLY A 87 -1.12 -8.51 -20.45
CA GLY A 87 -1.79 -8.16 -21.72
C GLY A 87 -0.88 -8.22 -22.95
N LEU A 88 0.27 -8.89 -22.86
CA LEU A 88 1.31 -8.95 -23.89
C LEU A 88 1.33 -10.30 -24.64
N LYS A 89 1.78 -10.27 -25.89
CA LYS A 89 2.08 -11.45 -26.72
C LYS A 89 3.34 -11.24 -27.56
N ARG A 90 3.91 -12.33 -28.05
CA ARG A 90 5.00 -12.35 -29.03
C ARG A 90 4.45 -12.65 -30.42
N VAL A 91 5.01 -11.99 -31.42
CA VAL A 91 4.56 -11.99 -32.82
C VAL A 91 5.77 -12.20 -33.74
N SER A 92 5.62 -12.98 -34.80
CA SER A 92 6.66 -13.12 -35.82
C SER A 92 6.78 -11.84 -36.67
N GLN A 93 7.99 -11.35 -36.91
CA GLN A 93 8.22 -10.16 -37.73
C GLN A 93 7.84 -10.44 -39.19
N THR A 94 6.69 -9.91 -39.60
CA THR A 94 6.23 -9.89 -40.99
C THR A 94 6.70 -8.62 -41.70
N PRO A 95 6.79 -8.59 -43.05
CA PRO A 95 7.13 -7.37 -43.77
C PRO A 95 6.13 -6.21 -43.55
N LEU A 96 4.89 -6.53 -43.16
CA LEU A 96 3.84 -5.58 -42.73
C LEU A 96 4.13 -4.93 -41.36
N SER A 97 5.11 -5.43 -40.61
CA SER A 97 5.56 -4.85 -39.34
C SER A 97 6.60 -3.74 -39.52
N ASN A 98 7.06 -3.48 -40.74
CA ASN A 98 7.94 -2.34 -41.03
C ASN A 98 7.12 -1.05 -41.01
N GLY A 99 7.58 -0.01 -40.29
CA GLY A 99 6.87 1.27 -40.13
C GLY A 99 6.56 2.05 -41.42
N LYS A 100 7.06 1.59 -42.58
CA LYS A 100 6.62 2.06 -43.92
C LYS A 100 5.14 1.74 -44.21
N TYR A 101 4.61 0.70 -43.56
CA TYR A 101 3.20 0.33 -43.64
C TYR A 101 2.54 0.69 -42.30
N ASN A 102 1.43 1.43 -42.34
CA ASN A 102 0.71 1.83 -41.13
C ASN A 102 -0.07 0.63 -40.55
N SER A 103 0.64 -0.24 -39.83
CA SER A 103 0.14 -1.53 -39.35
C SER A 103 -1.15 -1.38 -38.53
N GLY A 104 -1.21 -0.39 -37.63
CA GLY A 104 -2.35 -0.13 -36.73
C GLY A 104 -3.66 0.18 -37.46
N LYS A 105 -3.63 0.91 -38.58
CA LYS A 105 -4.85 1.13 -39.38
C LYS A 105 -5.32 -0.14 -40.08
N ILE A 106 -4.42 -1.02 -40.52
CA ILE A 106 -4.80 -2.25 -41.23
C ILE A 106 -5.27 -3.34 -40.24
N THR A 107 -4.68 -3.42 -39.03
CA THR A 107 -5.15 -4.33 -37.97
C THR A 107 -6.53 -3.95 -37.43
N GLN A 108 -6.90 -2.67 -37.43
CA GLN A 108 -8.26 -2.22 -37.11
C GLN A 108 -9.30 -2.68 -38.14
N ILE A 109 -8.94 -2.68 -39.44
CA ILE A 109 -9.87 -3.04 -40.53
C ILE A 109 -9.95 -4.57 -40.73
N VAL A 110 -8.81 -5.28 -40.66
CA VAL A 110 -8.75 -6.73 -40.89
C VAL A 110 -7.84 -7.42 -39.85
N PRO A 111 -8.27 -7.53 -38.58
CA PRO A 111 -7.44 -8.10 -37.52
C PRO A 111 -7.10 -9.58 -37.80
N SER A 112 -8.07 -10.39 -38.22
CA SER A 112 -7.90 -11.85 -38.39
C SER A 112 -6.79 -12.23 -39.37
N MET A 113 -6.84 -11.73 -40.62
CA MET A 113 -5.86 -12.08 -41.65
C MET A 113 -4.43 -11.62 -41.32
N ILE A 114 -4.28 -10.59 -40.47
CA ILE A 114 -2.97 -10.08 -40.05
C ILE A 114 -2.44 -10.90 -38.87
N GLU A 115 -3.28 -11.15 -37.87
CA GLU A 115 -2.90 -11.95 -36.70
C GLU A 115 -2.61 -13.41 -37.05
N GLU A 116 -3.32 -13.99 -38.03
CA GLU A 116 -3.03 -15.32 -38.54
C GLU A 116 -1.67 -15.41 -39.24
N ARG A 117 -1.22 -14.35 -39.92
CA ARG A 117 0.12 -14.25 -40.51
C ARG A 117 1.22 -13.88 -39.51
N ARG A 118 0.85 -13.42 -38.31
CA ARG A 118 1.75 -12.98 -37.22
C ARG A 118 2.04 -14.06 -36.19
N MET A 119 1.35 -15.20 -36.23
CA MET A 119 1.57 -16.32 -35.32
C MET A 119 3.03 -16.80 -35.34
N LEU A 120 3.50 -17.27 -34.18
CA LEU A 120 4.85 -17.79 -33.99
C LEU A 120 5.03 -19.13 -34.72
N THR A 121 6.17 -19.29 -35.37
CA THR A 121 6.62 -20.61 -35.83
C THR A 121 6.92 -21.53 -34.63
N THR A 122 6.92 -22.84 -34.84
CA THR A 122 7.28 -23.82 -33.80
C THR A 122 8.69 -23.59 -33.24
N LEU A 123 9.62 -23.16 -34.08
CA LEU A 123 10.99 -22.81 -33.69
C LEU A 123 10.99 -21.55 -32.80
N GLN A 124 10.35 -20.46 -33.23
CA GLN A 124 10.23 -19.24 -32.42
C GLN A 124 9.55 -19.50 -31.07
N ALA A 125 8.49 -20.32 -31.04
CA ALA A 125 7.81 -20.71 -29.80
C ALA A 125 8.75 -21.49 -28.86
N ALA A 126 9.54 -22.44 -29.39
CA ALA A 126 10.55 -23.16 -28.61
C ALA A 126 11.66 -22.24 -28.08
N VAL A 127 12.11 -21.27 -28.89
CA VAL A 127 13.06 -20.22 -28.47
C VAL A 127 12.50 -19.39 -27.34
N SER A 128 11.23 -18.96 -27.38
CA SER A 128 10.63 -18.20 -26.27
C SER A 128 10.48 -18.99 -24.96
N VAL A 129 10.25 -20.31 -25.02
CA VAL A 129 10.32 -21.16 -23.81
C VAL A 129 11.76 -21.22 -23.29
N PHE A 130 12.72 -21.49 -24.18
CA PHE A 130 14.14 -21.57 -23.83
C PHE A 130 14.70 -20.25 -23.28
N GLU A 131 14.24 -19.11 -23.78
CA GLU A 131 14.63 -17.78 -23.30
C GLU A 131 14.26 -17.57 -21.83
N ILE A 132 13.04 -17.93 -21.41
CA ILE A 132 12.62 -17.75 -20.02
C ILE A 132 13.19 -18.85 -19.12
N THR A 133 12.97 -20.13 -19.47
CA THR A 133 13.28 -21.25 -18.55
C THR A 133 14.69 -21.78 -18.74
N GLY A 134 15.14 -21.91 -19.99
CA GLY A 134 16.44 -22.45 -20.36
C GLY A 134 17.61 -21.53 -20.03
N VAL A 135 17.55 -20.24 -20.40
CA VAL A 135 18.61 -19.27 -20.10
C VAL A 135 18.75 -19.08 -18.59
N SER A 136 17.63 -18.97 -17.86
CA SER A 136 17.64 -18.85 -16.39
C SER A 136 18.30 -20.06 -15.72
N TYR A 137 17.89 -21.28 -16.10
CA TYR A 137 18.47 -22.52 -15.60
C TYR A 137 19.97 -22.66 -15.95
N LEU A 138 20.35 -22.44 -17.22
CA LEU A 138 21.75 -22.51 -17.65
C LEU A 138 22.62 -21.45 -16.97
N SER A 139 22.09 -20.25 -16.77
CA SER A 139 22.75 -19.19 -15.99
C SER A 139 22.99 -19.64 -14.55
N GLU A 140 21.99 -20.18 -13.85
CA GLU A 140 22.14 -20.68 -12.48
C GLU A 140 23.22 -21.79 -12.40
N LYS A 141 23.17 -22.79 -13.29
CA LYS A 141 24.16 -23.88 -13.31
C LYS A 141 25.58 -23.40 -13.66
N PHE A 142 25.73 -22.49 -14.63
CA PHE A 142 27.06 -21.99 -15.02
C PHE A 142 27.66 -21.04 -13.97
N ASN A 143 26.86 -20.19 -13.30
CA ASN A 143 27.34 -19.39 -12.17
C ASN A 143 27.81 -20.31 -11.03
N TYR A 144 27.03 -21.33 -10.66
CA TYR A 144 27.41 -22.32 -9.64
C TYR A 144 28.71 -23.07 -9.98
N TRP A 145 28.90 -23.48 -11.24
CA TRP A 145 30.17 -24.08 -11.66
C TRP A 145 31.33 -23.10 -11.64
N TYR A 146 31.10 -21.83 -12.02
CA TYR A 146 32.12 -20.78 -11.94
C TYR A 146 32.54 -20.52 -10.50
N GLU A 147 31.59 -20.36 -9.56
CA GLU A 147 31.85 -20.18 -8.12
C GLU A 147 32.68 -21.32 -7.51
N ILE A 148 32.48 -22.57 -7.96
CA ILE A 148 33.25 -23.73 -7.47
C ILE A 148 34.64 -23.84 -8.11
N LEU A 149 34.81 -23.42 -9.37
CA LEU A 149 36.05 -23.57 -10.12
C LEU A 149 36.99 -22.36 -9.99
N TYR A 150 36.46 -21.15 -9.87
CA TYR A 150 37.20 -19.89 -9.73
C TYR A 150 38.20 -19.85 -8.55
N PRO A 151 37.82 -20.18 -7.29
CA PRO A 151 38.78 -20.19 -6.18
C PRO A 151 39.87 -21.26 -6.36
N LYS A 152 39.51 -22.41 -6.93
CA LYS A 152 40.46 -23.49 -7.24
C LYS A 152 41.40 -23.14 -8.39
N TYR A 153 40.97 -22.26 -9.30
CA TYR A 153 41.80 -21.73 -10.39
C TYR A 153 42.81 -20.72 -9.86
N ILE A 154 42.38 -19.74 -9.05
CA ILE A 154 43.27 -18.74 -8.43
C ILE A 154 44.32 -19.39 -7.53
N THR A 155 43.93 -20.38 -6.73
CA THR A 155 44.86 -21.14 -5.87
C THR A 155 45.72 -22.16 -6.63
N ASN A 156 45.62 -22.25 -7.96
CA ASN A 156 46.27 -23.23 -8.82
C ASN A 156 46.01 -24.72 -8.44
N GLN A 157 44.92 -24.99 -7.74
CA GLN A 157 44.48 -26.34 -7.34
C GLN A 157 43.77 -27.12 -8.47
N LEU A 158 43.60 -26.54 -9.66
CA LEU A 158 43.24 -27.28 -10.89
C LEU A 158 44.44 -28.07 -11.42
N ILE A 159 44.72 -29.20 -10.79
CA ILE A 159 45.75 -30.19 -11.18
C ILE A 159 45.01 -31.49 -11.56
N PRO A 160 45.37 -32.17 -12.67
CA PRO A 160 44.79 -33.48 -13.00
C PRO A 160 45.15 -34.51 -11.93
N GLN A 161 44.20 -35.38 -11.56
CA GLN A 161 44.41 -36.40 -10.53
C GLN A 161 45.46 -37.43 -10.98
N ASP A 162 45.28 -37.98 -12.19
CA ASP A 162 46.27 -38.84 -12.85
C ASP A 162 46.98 -38.06 -13.97
N PRO A 163 48.26 -37.70 -13.83
CA PRO A 163 48.99 -36.96 -14.86
C PRO A 163 49.27 -37.78 -16.13
N THR A 164 49.07 -39.10 -16.10
CA THR A 164 49.18 -40.01 -17.26
C THR A 164 47.93 -40.03 -18.13
N SER A 165 46.75 -39.73 -17.57
CA SER A 165 45.47 -39.77 -18.29
C SER A 165 45.28 -38.55 -19.18
N GLN A 166 45.19 -38.77 -20.50
CA GLN A 166 44.84 -37.71 -21.45
C GLN A 166 43.45 -37.11 -21.18
N ARG A 167 42.49 -37.92 -20.70
CA ARG A 167 41.12 -37.47 -20.41
C ARG A 167 41.09 -36.47 -19.26
N ASP A 168 41.87 -36.71 -18.21
CA ASP A 168 41.87 -35.87 -17.01
C ASP A 168 42.71 -34.60 -17.19
N ARG A 169 43.76 -34.65 -18.03
CA ARG A 169 44.41 -33.44 -18.57
C ARG A 169 43.39 -32.56 -19.31
N LEU A 170 42.72 -33.10 -20.33
CA LEU A 170 41.72 -32.37 -21.14
C LEU A 170 40.56 -31.83 -20.29
N HIS A 171 40.03 -32.63 -19.36
CA HIS A 171 38.95 -32.21 -18.46
C HIS A 171 39.38 -31.09 -17.50
N THR A 172 40.64 -31.07 -17.06
CA THR A 172 41.20 -30.00 -16.23
C THR A 172 41.46 -28.73 -17.04
N GLU A 173 41.95 -28.87 -18.27
CA GLU A 173 42.14 -27.75 -19.20
C GLU A 173 40.81 -27.10 -19.62
N LEU A 174 39.78 -27.90 -19.93
CA LEU A 174 38.43 -27.42 -20.22
C LEU A 174 37.83 -26.64 -19.04
N LYS A 175 38.05 -27.08 -17.79
CA LYS A 175 37.65 -26.32 -16.59
C LYS A 175 38.40 -24.98 -16.47
N ARG A 176 39.70 -24.97 -16.73
CA ARG A 176 40.53 -23.75 -16.74
C ARG A 176 40.03 -22.76 -17.81
N LYS A 177 39.83 -23.23 -19.04
CA LYS A 177 39.29 -22.42 -20.15
C LYS A 177 37.86 -21.96 -19.90
N PHE A 178 37.01 -22.76 -19.25
CA PHE A 178 35.67 -22.33 -18.82
C PHE A 178 35.73 -21.15 -17.85
N VAL A 179 36.58 -21.19 -16.82
CA VAL A 179 36.72 -20.06 -15.86
C VAL A 179 37.26 -18.80 -16.55
N GLU A 180 38.17 -18.95 -17.51
CA GLU A 180 38.74 -17.84 -18.28
C GLU A 180 37.72 -17.18 -19.23
N TRP A 181 36.87 -17.96 -19.91
CA TRP A 181 35.92 -17.47 -20.92
C TRP A 181 34.51 -17.18 -20.40
N TYR A 182 34.07 -17.79 -19.30
CA TYR A 182 32.72 -17.57 -18.76
C TYR A 182 32.38 -16.09 -18.50
N PRO A 183 33.21 -15.29 -17.80
CA PRO A 183 32.85 -13.90 -17.49
C PRO A 183 32.78 -13.02 -18.74
N THR A 184 33.61 -13.26 -19.77
CA THR A 184 33.56 -12.49 -21.03
C THR A 184 32.33 -12.84 -21.85
N VAL A 185 31.96 -14.12 -21.94
CA VAL A 185 30.72 -14.58 -22.58
C VAL A 185 29.47 -14.07 -21.84
N GLN A 186 29.45 -14.14 -20.50
CA GLN A 186 28.32 -13.66 -19.71
C GLN A 186 28.17 -12.13 -19.81
N SER A 187 29.28 -11.38 -19.82
CA SER A 187 29.30 -9.94 -20.05
C SER A 187 28.78 -9.59 -21.46
N GLY A 188 29.27 -10.28 -22.50
CA GLY A 188 28.82 -10.11 -23.88
C GLY A 188 27.33 -10.36 -24.06
N PHE A 189 26.76 -11.40 -23.44
CA PHE A 189 25.32 -11.67 -23.47
C PHE A 189 24.51 -10.58 -22.76
N LYS A 190 24.97 -10.07 -21.60
CA LYS A 190 24.34 -8.95 -20.89
C LYS A 190 24.38 -7.66 -21.73
N ALA A 191 25.54 -7.35 -22.33
CA ALA A 191 25.70 -6.19 -23.21
C ALA A 191 24.83 -6.27 -24.47
N ALA A 192 24.72 -7.46 -25.09
CA ALA A 192 23.86 -7.66 -26.26
C ALA A 192 22.37 -7.43 -25.93
N ASN A 193 21.89 -7.90 -24.79
CA ASN A 193 20.53 -7.62 -24.33
C ASN A 193 20.33 -6.13 -23.98
N PHE A 194 21.32 -5.47 -23.38
CA PHE A 194 21.25 -4.02 -23.13
C PHE A 194 21.11 -3.25 -24.45
N ILE A 195 21.91 -3.59 -25.47
CA ILE A 195 21.82 -2.99 -26.81
C ILE A 195 20.45 -3.21 -27.43
N THR A 196 19.84 -4.40 -27.33
CA THR A 196 18.48 -4.60 -27.84
C THR A 196 17.41 -3.84 -27.05
N THR A 197 17.54 -3.69 -25.72
CA THR A 197 16.63 -2.82 -24.95
C THR A 197 16.79 -1.35 -25.31
N LEU A 198 17.98 -0.89 -25.69
CA LEU A 198 18.23 0.47 -26.15
C LEU A 198 17.65 0.69 -27.56
N LEU A 199 17.80 -0.28 -28.47
CA LEU A 199 17.14 -0.27 -29.79
C LEU A 199 15.62 -0.32 -29.69
N TYR A 200 15.07 -0.99 -28.66
CA TYR A 200 13.65 -0.98 -28.33
C TYR A 200 13.18 0.39 -27.83
N PHE A 201 13.89 0.97 -26.86
CA PHE A 201 13.60 2.32 -26.35
C PHE A 201 13.68 3.39 -27.46
N SER A 202 14.62 3.24 -28.40
CA SER A 202 14.77 4.10 -29.57
C SER A 202 13.67 3.91 -30.64
N GLY A 203 12.73 2.97 -30.46
CA GLY A 203 11.69 2.66 -31.45
C GLY A 203 12.17 1.96 -32.74
N ASN A 204 13.48 1.69 -32.85
CA ASN A 204 14.09 1.08 -34.04
C ASN A 204 13.80 -0.42 -34.16
N SER A 205 13.51 -1.10 -33.04
CA SER A 205 13.05 -2.49 -33.03
C SER A 205 11.87 -2.69 -32.08
N LYS A 206 11.04 -3.68 -32.36
CA LYS A 206 9.96 -4.16 -31.47
C LYS A 206 10.39 -5.39 -30.65
N SER A 207 11.70 -5.68 -30.58
CA SER A 207 12.30 -6.80 -29.84
C SER A 207 13.22 -6.30 -28.69
N PRO A 208 12.88 -6.52 -27.41
CA PRO A 208 13.67 -6.02 -26.28
C PRO A 208 14.91 -6.86 -25.99
N SER A 209 14.91 -8.16 -26.31
CA SER A 209 15.99 -9.09 -25.97
C SER A 209 16.79 -9.56 -27.19
N ILE A 210 18.01 -10.07 -26.95
CA ILE A 210 18.87 -10.57 -28.04
C ILE A 210 18.28 -11.80 -28.75
N LEU A 211 17.59 -12.68 -28.01
CA LEU A 211 16.96 -13.87 -28.58
C LEU A 211 15.73 -13.49 -29.41
N THR A 212 14.87 -12.59 -28.93
CA THR A 212 13.72 -12.12 -29.74
C THR A 212 14.17 -11.35 -30.97
N TYR A 213 15.22 -10.53 -30.89
CA TYR A 213 15.81 -9.85 -32.05
C TYR A 213 16.36 -10.85 -33.09
N LEU A 214 17.21 -11.79 -32.66
CA LEU A 214 17.88 -12.73 -33.56
C LEU A 214 16.89 -13.68 -34.27
N PHE A 215 15.83 -14.11 -33.58
CA PHE A 215 14.76 -14.94 -34.15
C PHE A 215 13.59 -14.14 -34.77
N LYS A 216 13.76 -12.83 -34.95
CA LYS A 216 12.81 -11.92 -35.60
C LYS A 216 11.41 -12.00 -34.99
N MET A 217 11.35 -11.81 -33.68
CA MET A 217 10.15 -11.83 -32.85
C MET A 217 9.93 -10.45 -32.23
N ASN A 218 8.73 -9.92 -32.42
CA ASN A 218 8.29 -8.62 -31.90
C ASN A 218 7.35 -8.82 -30.72
N TYR A 219 7.35 -7.89 -29.77
CA TYR A 219 6.30 -7.79 -28.75
C TYR A 219 5.12 -6.97 -29.29
N SER A 220 3.91 -7.34 -28.89
CA SER A 220 2.64 -6.68 -29.21
C SER A 220 1.70 -6.82 -28.01
N ARG A 221 0.73 -5.91 -27.85
CA ARG A 221 -0.39 -6.18 -26.93
C ARG A 221 -1.36 -7.20 -27.52
N LEU A 222 -2.09 -7.90 -26.64
CA LEU A 222 -3.18 -8.82 -26.97
C LEU A 222 -4.36 -8.04 -27.55
N ASN A 223 -4.89 -8.52 -28.68
CA ASN A 223 -6.02 -7.89 -29.35
C ASN A 223 -7.35 -8.59 -29.01
N GLN A 224 -8.47 -7.91 -29.22
CA GLN A 224 -9.82 -8.46 -29.04
C GLN A 224 -10.00 -9.82 -29.78
N PHE A 225 -9.38 -9.95 -30.96
CA PHE A 225 -9.32 -11.20 -31.73
C PHE A 225 -8.68 -12.37 -30.98
N ASP A 226 -7.62 -12.15 -30.18
CA ASP A 226 -6.94 -13.21 -29.43
C ASP A 226 -7.82 -13.71 -28.28
N TYR A 227 -8.50 -12.79 -27.59
CA TYR A 227 -9.52 -13.13 -26.60
C TYR A 227 -10.68 -13.91 -27.25
N ASP A 228 -11.21 -13.45 -28.40
CA ASP A 228 -12.30 -14.14 -29.11
C ASP A 228 -11.93 -15.53 -29.61
N LYS A 229 -10.71 -15.70 -30.12
CA LYS A 229 -10.13 -16.99 -30.54
C LYS A 229 -10.08 -18.01 -29.39
N ASN A 230 -9.82 -17.54 -28.16
CA ASN A 230 -9.62 -18.38 -26.98
C ASN A 230 -10.82 -18.42 -26.00
N LYS A 231 -11.89 -17.65 -26.26
CA LYS A 231 -13.17 -17.77 -25.53
C LYS A 231 -13.66 -19.22 -25.55
N PRO A 232 -14.24 -19.71 -24.43
CA PRO A 232 -14.79 -21.07 -24.38
C PRO A 232 -15.95 -21.17 -25.37
N LYS A 233 -15.70 -21.82 -26.51
CA LYS A 233 -16.72 -22.05 -27.54
C LYS A 233 -17.93 -22.71 -26.89
N LEU A 234 -19.11 -22.09 -27.06
CA LEU A 234 -20.37 -22.62 -26.56
C LEU A 234 -20.51 -24.10 -26.94
N PRO A 235 -21.13 -24.94 -26.10
CA PRO A 235 -21.32 -26.34 -26.41
C PRO A 235 -22.21 -26.45 -27.65
N LYS A 236 -21.59 -26.62 -28.82
CA LYS A 236 -22.30 -27.04 -30.02
C LYS A 236 -23.07 -28.30 -29.65
N PHE A 237 -24.36 -28.32 -29.93
CA PHE A 237 -25.14 -29.54 -29.95
C PHE A 237 -24.60 -30.39 -31.12
N ASN A 238 -23.52 -31.11 -30.85
CA ASN A 238 -22.97 -32.07 -31.78
C ASN A 238 -24.03 -33.13 -31.98
N GLU A 239 -24.64 -33.15 -33.16
CA GLU A 239 -25.33 -34.31 -33.69
C GLU A 239 -24.37 -35.50 -33.53
N LYS A 240 -24.74 -36.43 -32.65
CA LYS A 240 -23.95 -37.64 -32.46
C LYS A 240 -24.21 -38.50 -33.69
N HIS A 241 -23.33 -38.43 -34.69
CA HIS A 241 -23.30 -39.45 -35.73
C HIS A 241 -23.29 -40.81 -35.05
N ASN A 242 -24.34 -41.60 -35.25
CA ASN A 242 -24.51 -42.89 -34.60
C ASN A 242 -23.42 -43.83 -35.09
N LYS A 243 -22.34 -43.98 -34.28
CA LYS A 243 -21.29 -44.96 -34.53
C LYS A 243 -21.90 -46.36 -34.41
N VAL A 244 -22.15 -46.99 -35.55
CA VAL A 244 -22.69 -48.35 -35.65
C VAL A 244 -21.67 -49.41 -35.20
N ARG A 245 -20.37 -49.09 -35.20
CA ARG A 245 -19.32 -50.03 -34.74
C ARG A 245 -19.33 -50.19 -33.20
N PRO A 246 -19.11 -51.41 -32.67
CA PRO A 246 -18.81 -51.59 -31.25
C PRO A 246 -17.48 -50.88 -30.88
N PRO A 247 -17.31 -50.48 -29.60
CA PRO A 247 -16.08 -49.85 -29.14
C PRO A 247 -14.93 -50.86 -29.10
N ASN A 248 -13.73 -50.42 -29.50
CA ASN A 248 -12.50 -51.19 -29.29
C ASN A 248 -12.05 -51.08 -27.81
N GLU A 249 -11.32 -52.07 -27.28
CA GLU A 249 -10.74 -52.05 -25.93
C GLU A 249 -9.90 -50.78 -25.68
N THR A 250 -9.16 -50.35 -26.70
CA THR A 250 -8.39 -49.09 -26.66
C THR A 250 -9.29 -47.84 -26.63
N GLU A 251 -10.45 -47.84 -27.31
CA GLU A 251 -11.46 -46.78 -27.17
C GLU A 251 -12.08 -46.81 -25.75
N LEU A 252 -12.24 -47.97 -25.14
CA LEU A 252 -12.75 -48.14 -23.77
C LEU A 252 -11.78 -47.60 -22.72
N ILE A 253 -10.50 -47.99 -22.78
CA ILE A 253 -9.43 -47.47 -21.91
C ILE A 253 -9.28 -45.96 -22.07
N LEU A 254 -9.24 -45.45 -23.31
CA LEU A 254 -9.19 -44.00 -23.57
C LEU A 254 -10.45 -43.29 -23.07
N ARG A 255 -11.63 -43.88 -23.15
CA ARG A 255 -12.89 -43.32 -22.62
C ARG A 255 -12.90 -43.30 -21.09
N PHE A 256 -12.31 -44.30 -20.43
CA PHE A 256 -12.12 -44.30 -18.97
C PHE A 256 -11.10 -43.22 -18.55
N LEU A 257 -9.91 -43.20 -19.15
CA LEU A 257 -8.86 -42.22 -18.87
C LEU A 257 -9.33 -40.77 -19.11
N THR A 258 -10.05 -40.53 -20.23
CA THR A 258 -10.58 -39.20 -20.53
C THR A 258 -11.75 -38.80 -19.63
N ARG A 259 -12.60 -39.74 -19.19
CA ARG A 259 -13.72 -39.44 -18.28
C ARG A 259 -13.26 -39.23 -16.84
N ASN A 260 -12.32 -40.04 -16.35
CA ASN A 260 -11.94 -40.10 -14.94
C ASN A 260 -10.69 -39.28 -14.59
N PHE A 261 -9.73 -39.12 -15.51
CA PHE A 261 -8.52 -38.34 -15.27
C PHE A 261 -8.51 -37.02 -16.05
N LEU A 262 -8.50 -37.04 -17.39
CA LEU A 262 -8.28 -35.80 -18.16
C LEU A 262 -9.44 -34.79 -18.01
N ARG A 263 -10.71 -35.20 -18.02
CA ARG A 263 -11.83 -34.25 -17.87
C ARG A 263 -11.85 -33.51 -16.53
N PRO A 264 -11.72 -34.15 -15.36
CA PRO A 264 -11.61 -33.42 -14.10
C PRO A 264 -10.29 -32.64 -14.00
N SER A 265 -9.14 -33.19 -14.42
CA SER A 265 -7.88 -32.47 -14.32
C SER A 265 -7.85 -31.21 -15.19
N TRP A 266 -8.28 -31.26 -16.45
CA TRP A 266 -8.32 -30.06 -17.31
C TRP A 266 -9.33 -29.01 -16.85
N LYS A 267 -10.43 -29.43 -16.20
CA LYS A 267 -11.34 -28.49 -15.50
C LYS A 267 -10.63 -27.83 -14.31
N LEU A 268 -9.93 -28.61 -13.48
CA LEU A 268 -9.20 -28.11 -12.33
C LEU A 268 -8.07 -27.15 -12.75
N THR A 269 -7.25 -27.52 -13.73
CA THR A 269 -6.19 -26.67 -14.29
C THR A 269 -6.75 -25.37 -14.84
N LYS A 270 -7.89 -25.40 -15.56
CA LYS A 270 -8.55 -24.17 -16.03
C LYS A 270 -9.10 -23.30 -14.90
N LEU A 271 -9.59 -23.88 -13.82
CA LEU A 271 -10.06 -23.14 -12.64
C LEU A 271 -8.89 -22.52 -11.87
N LEU A 272 -7.78 -23.26 -11.71
CA LEU A 272 -6.57 -22.78 -11.04
C LEU A 272 -5.88 -21.65 -11.83
N LEU A 273 -5.64 -21.84 -13.13
CA LEU A 273 -5.02 -20.80 -13.98
C LEU A 273 -5.97 -19.63 -14.27
N GLY A 274 -7.28 -19.89 -14.36
CA GLY A 274 -8.27 -18.91 -14.84
C GLY A 274 -8.96 -18.08 -13.76
N THR A 275 -9.29 -18.67 -12.60
CA THR A 275 -10.08 -17.98 -11.56
C THR A 275 -9.36 -17.88 -10.22
N PHE A 276 -8.53 -18.86 -9.83
CA PHE A 276 -7.79 -18.78 -8.57
C PHE A 276 -6.74 -17.67 -8.59
N PHE A 277 -5.99 -17.51 -9.69
CA PHE A 277 -4.94 -16.49 -9.78
C PHE A 277 -5.47 -15.03 -9.69
N PRO A 278 -6.52 -14.61 -10.44
CA PRO A 278 -7.12 -13.28 -10.24
C PRO A 278 -7.70 -13.06 -8.83
N VAL A 279 -8.32 -14.07 -8.22
CA VAL A 279 -8.85 -13.97 -6.85
C VAL A 279 -7.72 -13.82 -5.84
N ALA A 280 -6.66 -14.64 -5.92
CA ALA A 280 -5.51 -14.54 -5.03
C ALA A 280 -4.81 -13.18 -5.13
N ILE A 281 -4.71 -12.61 -6.33
CA ILE A 281 -4.15 -11.27 -6.56
C ILE A 281 -5.07 -10.19 -6.01
N PHE A 282 -6.39 -10.31 -6.15
CA PHE A 282 -7.34 -9.41 -5.48
C PHE A 282 -7.19 -9.47 -3.95
N THR A 283 -7.09 -10.67 -3.35
CA THR A 283 -6.88 -10.82 -1.90
C THR A 283 -5.54 -10.24 -1.44
N LEU A 284 -4.47 -10.42 -2.22
CA LEU A 284 -3.16 -9.82 -1.92
C LEU A 284 -3.17 -8.30 -2.05
N LYS A 285 -3.78 -7.74 -3.10
CA LYS A 285 -3.92 -6.28 -3.25
C LYS A 285 -4.88 -5.67 -2.23
N PHE A 286 -5.90 -6.41 -1.79
CA PHE A 286 -6.73 -6.03 -0.66
C PHE A 286 -5.94 -6.02 0.65
N LEU A 287 -5.09 -7.03 0.92
CA LEU A 287 -4.22 -7.07 2.10
C LEU A 287 -3.14 -5.97 2.07
N GLU A 288 -2.55 -5.70 0.91
CA GLU A 288 -1.60 -4.60 0.69
C GLU A 288 -2.27 -3.24 0.95
N TRP A 289 -3.47 -3.02 0.41
CA TRP A 289 -4.27 -1.83 0.70
C TRP A 289 -4.71 -1.75 2.17
N TYR A 290 -5.10 -2.86 2.79
CA TYR A 290 -5.55 -2.92 4.19
C TYR A 290 -4.42 -2.60 5.17
N ASN A 291 -3.19 -3.05 4.87
CA ASN A 291 -2.00 -2.76 5.67
C ASN A 291 -1.42 -1.37 5.41
N ASN A 292 -1.46 -0.87 4.16
CA ASN A 292 -0.89 0.43 3.80
C ASN A 292 -1.87 1.61 3.99
N SER A 293 -3.17 1.35 4.22
CA SER A 293 -4.15 2.40 4.46
C SER A 293 -4.49 2.53 5.95
N ASP A 294 -4.78 3.76 6.37
CA ASP A 294 -5.39 4.05 7.67
C ASP A 294 -6.80 3.47 7.84
N PHE A 295 -7.25 2.51 7.03
CA PHE A 295 -8.54 1.86 7.23
C PHE A 295 -8.59 1.12 8.57
N GLY A 296 -7.53 0.39 8.94
CA GLY A 296 -7.41 -0.21 10.27
C GLY A 296 -7.48 0.83 11.41
N ASN A 297 -6.81 1.97 11.23
CA ASN A 297 -6.82 3.10 12.17
C ASN A 297 -8.15 3.87 12.22
N LYS A 298 -8.96 3.82 11.14
CA LYS A 298 -10.30 4.41 11.08
C LYS A 298 -11.34 3.48 11.69
N VAL A 299 -11.23 2.18 11.44
CA VAL A 299 -12.08 1.15 12.05
C VAL A 299 -11.84 1.10 13.56
N SER A 300 -10.59 1.05 14.04
CA SER A 300 -10.30 1.09 15.48
C SER A 300 -10.84 2.34 16.16
N LYS A 301 -10.66 3.53 15.55
CA LYS A 301 -11.28 4.78 16.04
C LYS A 301 -12.81 4.71 16.08
N SER A 302 -13.45 4.14 15.04
CA SER A 302 -14.92 3.97 15.01
C SER A 302 -15.45 2.96 16.02
N SER A 303 -14.62 2.01 16.48
CA SER A 303 -15.01 0.91 17.37
C SER A 303 -14.47 1.05 18.81
N GLY A 304 -13.66 2.07 19.12
CA GLY A 304 -12.96 2.15 20.42
C GLY A 304 -12.79 3.53 21.06
N ASN A 305 -12.98 4.64 20.34
CA ASN A 305 -12.63 5.98 20.86
C ASN A 305 -13.78 6.74 21.55
N VAL A 306 -14.28 6.20 22.67
CA VAL A 306 -15.05 6.99 23.66
C VAL A 306 -14.12 7.70 24.65
N LEU A 307 -12.94 7.13 24.95
CA LEU A 307 -12.01 7.65 25.97
C LEU A 307 -11.08 8.76 25.44
N ASP A 308 -10.76 8.75 24.15
CA ASP A 308 -9.82 9.68 23.50
C ASP A 308 -10.39 11.12 23.38
N SER A 309 -11.68 11.31 23.66
CA SER A 309 -12.33 12.64 23.72
C SER A 309 -12.21 13.30 25.11
N VAL A 310 -11.86 12.53 26.15
CA VAL A 310 -11.76 12.99 27.54
C VAL A 310 -10.38 13.59 27.84
N ILE A 311 -9.37 13.23 27.05
CA ILE A 311 -7.99 13.72 27.18
C ILE A 311 -7.76 14.81 26.13
N PRO A 312 -7.85 16.11 26.47
CA PRO A 312 -7.44 17.15 25.54
C PRO A 312 -5.95 16.97 25.24
N PRO A 313 -5.51 17.09 23.97
CA PRO A 313 -4.09 17.00 23.64
C PRO A 313 -3.33 18.07 24.44
N PRO A 314 -2.13 17.74 24.97
CA PRO A 314 -1.41 18.63 25.88
C PRO A 314 -1.21 19.98 25.20
N THR A 315 -1.79 21.03 25.78
CA THR A 315 -1.78 22.36 25.18
C THR A 315 -0.33 22.82 25.04
N VAL A 316 0.13 22.90 23.78
CA VAL A 316 1.47 23.38 23.44
C VAL A 316 1.55 24.86 23.76
N VAL A 317 1.85 25.17 25.04
CA VAL A 317 1.91 26.52 25.60
C VAL A 317 2.77 27.37 24.68
N SER A 318 2.12 28.32 23.99
CA SER A 318 2.72 29.00 22.85
C SER A 318 3.99 29.72 23.29
N ARG A 319 5.10 29.48 22.56
CA ARG A 319 6.44 29.90 22.97
C ARG A 319 6.57 31.43 23.15
N SER A 320 5.64 32.20 22.56
CA SER A 320 5.45 33.64 22.75
C SER A 320 5.14 34.06 24.20
N LEU A 321 4.48 33.23 25.01
CA LEU A 321 4.09 33.59 26.39
C LEU A 321 5.27 33.60 27.40
N LYS A 322 6.50 33.33 26.95
CA LYS A 322 7.72 33.58 27.74
C LYS A 322 8.25 35.01 27.61
N SER A 323 7.59 35.89 26.86
CA SER A 323 7.93 37.31 26.78
C SER A 323 7.12 38.15 27.78
N LYS A 324 7.82 38.97 28.59
CA LYS A 324 7.30 39.96 29.55
C LYS A 324 6.45 39.44 30.73
N SER A 325 7.06 39.40 31.93
CA SER A 325 6.45 39.93 33.16
C SER A 325 7.43 39.92 34.34
N ASP A 326 8.48 40.74 34.25
CA ASP A 326 9.41 41.02 35.35
C ASP A 326 8.77 41.96 36.40
N ALA A 327 7.74 41.46 37.05
CA ALA A 327 7.14 42.04 38.25
C ALA A 327 7.27 41.01 39.38
N PRO A 328 7.79 41.39 40.56
CA PRO A 328 7.94 40.46 41.68
C PRO A 328 6.55 40.03 42.18
N LYS A 329 6.12 38.84 41.74
CA LYS A 329 4.86 38.23 42.18
C LYS A 329 4.94 38.04 43.69
N LYS A 330 4.11 38.76 44.45
CA LYS A 330 3.95 38.57 45.89
C LYS A 330 3.60 37.11 46.15
N VAL A 331 4.58 36.32 46.61
CA VAL A 331 4.37 34.91 46.95
C VAL A 331 3.50 34.87 48.20
N TYR A 332 2.28 34.38 48.04
CA TYR A 332 1.34 34.22 49.15
C TYR A 332 1.93 33.21 50.16
N LYS A 333 2.10 33.66 51.41
CA LYS A 333 2.31 32.77 52.56
C LYS A 333 0.93 32.44 53.12
N SER A 334 0.66 31.15 53.30
CA SER A 334 -0.59 30.69 53.90
C SER A 334 -0.63 31.01 55.40
N GLU A 335 -1.36 32.06 55.75
CA GLU A 335 -1.80 32.32 57.12
C GLU A 335 -2.87 31.29 57.53
N ARG A 336 -3.01 31.02 58.83
CA ARG A 336 -3.98 30.01 59.34
C ARG A 336 -5.43 30.51 59.36
N THR A 337 -5.65 31.80 59.11
CA THR A 337 -6.93 32.48 59.17
C THR A 337 -7.57 32.61 57.79
N CYS A 338 -8.90 32.48 57.71
CA CYS A 338 -9.64 32.57 56.47
C CYS A 338 -9.77 34.04 56.01
N PRO A 339 -9.36 34.43 54.79
CA PRO A 339 -9.47 35.82 54.31
C PRO A 339 -10.91 36.32 54.01
N LEU A 340 -11.95 35.61 54.48
CA LEU A 340 -13.38 35.99 54.34
C LEU A 340 -14.12 36.12 55.68
N CYS A 341 -13.77 35.34 56.71
CA CYS A 341 -14.33 35.48 58.07
C CYS A 341 -13.30 35.82 59.15
N HIS A 342 -12.00 35.82 58.81
CA HIS A 342 -10.86 36.08 59.69
C HIS A 342 -10.63 35.10 60.85
N GLU A 343 -11.49 34.09 61.01
CA GLU A 343 -11.35 32.95 61.93
C GLU A 343 -10.38 31.87 61.40
N GLU A 344 -10.00 30.89 62.23
CA GLU A 344 -9.18 29.75 61.81
C GLU A 344 -9.94 28.81 60.84
N ILE A 345 -9.21 28.19 59.90
CA ILE A 345 -9.83 27.52 58.75
C ILE A 345 -10.40 26.13 59.11
N THR A 346 -11.71 26.07 59.37
CA THR A 346 -12.44 24.86 59.83
C THR A 346 -12.80 23.83 58.75
N ASN A 347 -12.65 24.16 57.47
CA ASN A 347 -12.80 23.23 56.34
C ASN A 347 -12.00 23.78 55.15
N PRO A 348 -10.69 23.50 55.05
CA PRO A 348 -9.82 24.16 54.09
C PRO A 348 -10.17 23.80 52.65
N ALA A 349 -10.40 24.81 51.83
CA ALA A 349 -10.66 24.67 50.41
C ALA A 349 -9.82 25.67 49.61
N ILE A 350 -9.17 25.16 48.56
CA ILE A 350 -8.33 25.93 47.65
C ILE A 350 -9.08 26.25 46.35
N ILE A 351 -8.85 27.45 45.82
CA ILE A 351 -9.34 27.91 44.51
C ILE A 351 -8.18 28.07 43.52
N GLU A 352 -8.50 28.21 42.23
CA GLU A 352 -7.53 28.30 41.11
C GLU A 352 -6.40 29.33 41.30
N THR A 353 -6.63 30.39 42.08
CA THR A 353 -5.64 31.44 42.37
C THR A 353 -4.62 31.06 43.46
N GLY A 354 -4.74 29.87 44.06
CA GLY A 354 -3.82 29.34 45.08
C GLY A 354 -4.11 29.77 46.53
N TYR A 355 -5.21 30.48 46.77
CA TYR A 355 -5.63 30.92 48.11
C TYR A 355 -6.53 29.87 48.77
N VAL A 356 -6.41 29.73 50.10
CA VAL A 356 -7.20 28.78 50.92
C VAL A 356 -8.20 29.55 51.78
N PHE A 357 -9.42 28.99 51.90
CA PHE A 357 -10.53 29.54 52.66
C PHE A 357 -11.28 28.42 53.38
N CYS A 358 -12.19 28.77 54.31
CA CYS A 358 -13.25 27.85 54.70
C CYS A 358 -14.17 27.58 53.49
N TYR A 359 -14.43 26.30 53.19
CA TYR A 359 -15.24 25.87 52.04
C TYR A 359 -16.60 26.58 51.95
N SER A 360 -17.32 26.67 53.08
CA SER A 360 -18.60 27.36 53.20
C SER A 360 -18.50 28.84 52.83
N CYS A 361 -17.49 29.55 53.36
CA CYS A 361 -17.29 30.97 53.09
C CYS A 361 -17.02 31.25 51.61
N ILE A 362 -16.10 30.52 50.97
CA ILE A 362 -15.75 30.76 49.57
C ILE A 362 -16.86 30.31 48.60
N HIS A 363 -17.56 29.22 48.89
CA HIS A 363 -18.72 28.78 48.11
C HIS A 363 -19.85 29.82 48.16
N ASN A 364 -20.23 30.27 49.36
CA ASN A 364 -21.32 31.24 49.55
C ASN A 364 -20.96 32.63 48.99
N TYR A 365 -19.67 33.02 49.05
CA TYR A 365 -19.17 34.24 48.43
C TYR A 365 -19.29 34.19 46.89
N LEU A 366 -18.92 33.08 46.26
CA LEU A 366 -18.98 32.94 44.81
C LEU A 366 -20.42 32.86 44.30
N ALA A 367 -21.30 32.12 45.00
CA ALA A 367 -22.73 32.06 44.69
C ALA A 367 -23.39 33.44 44.72
N ASN A 368 -23.10 34.25 45.76
CA ASN A 368 -23.64 35.61 45.91
C ASN A 368 -22.78 36.70 45.24
N SER A 369 -21.78 36.34 44.44
CA SER A 369 -20.80 37.31 43.92
C SER A 369 -21.42 38.47 43.13
N HIS A 370 -22.51 38.20 42.40
CA HIS A 370 -23.30 39.20 41.67
C HIS A 370 -23.99 40.24 42.60
N LYS A 371 -24.38 39.85 43.82
CA LYS A 371 -24.93 40.75 44.85
C LYS A 371 -23.82 41.52 45.55
N VAL A 372 -22.78 40.82 46.01
CA VAL A 372 -21.65 41.41 46.76
C VAL A 372 -20.91 42.49 45.96
N VAL A 373 -20.69 42.28 44.66
CA VAL A 373 -20.03 43.31 43.82
C VAL A 373 -20.95 44.50 43.55
N THR A 374 -22.25 44.29 43.39
CA THR A 374 -23.22 45.39 43.21
C THR A 374 -23.30 46.25 44.48
N GLN A 375 -23.30 45.64 45.67
CA GLN A 375 -23.24 46.34 46.96
C GLN A 375 -21.95 47.15 47.14
N LYS A 376 -20.79 46.62 46.73
CA LYS A 376 -19.53 47.37 46.80
C LYS A 376 -19.48 48.55 45.81
N LEU A 377 -20.17 48.46 44.68
CA LEU A 377 -20.27 49.56 43.73
C LEU A 377 -21.18 50.68 44.25
N THR A 378 -22.32 50.34 44.86
CA THR A 378 -23.18 51.37 45.49
C THR A 378 -22.56 52.01 46.73
N GLN A 379 -21.66 51.30 47.44
CA GLN A 379 -20.86 51.87 48.53
C GLN A 379 -19.65 52.70 48.06
N ALA A 380 -19.16 52.52 46.83
CA ALA A 380 -18.08 53.32 46.26
C ALA A 380 -18.58 54.56 45.49
N GLY A 381 -19.87 54.60 45.15
CA GLY A 381 -20.51 55.68 44.40
C GLY A 381 -21.05 56.83 45.23
N SER A 382 -20.94 56.82 46.56
CA SER A 382 -21.35 57.95 47.42
C SER A 382 -20.28 59.03 47.60
N ASP A 383 -19.04 58.74 47.19
CA ASP A 383 -17.86 59.46 47.70
C ASP A 383 -17.16 60.31 46.61
N ASN A 384 -17.59 60.24 45.34
CA ASN A 384 -16.94 60.91 44.20
C ASN A 384 -17.94 61.29 43.08
N ASP A 385 -18.85 62.23 43.34
CA ASP A 385 -19.53 63.00 42.29
C ASP A 385 -18.83 64.36 42.15
N TYR A 386 -18.37 64.72 40.95
CA TYR A 386 -18.23 66.11 40.47
C TYR A 386 -17.96 66.09 38.95
N GLU A 387 -18.83 66.79 38.20
CA GLU A 387 -18.65 67.55 36.94
C GLU A 387 -17.76 66.97 35.80
N GLU A 388 -18.11 67.12 34.53
CA GLU A 388 -18.58 68.35 33.87
C GLU A 388 -19.60 68.06 32.73
N SER A 389 -20.29 69.10 32.27
CA SER A 389 -21.47 69.04 31.38
C SER A 389 -21.48 70.17 30.36
N ASP A 390 -22.10 69.94 29.20
CA ASP A 390 -22.56 71.00 28.28
C ASP A 390 -24.02 70.75 27.87
N ALA A 391 -24.83 71.82 27.84
CA ALA A 391 -26.21 71.88 27.35
C ALA A 391 -26.23 72.66 25.99
N GLU A 392 -27.31 73.11 25.34
CA GLU A 392 -28.64 73.59 25.79
C GLU A 392 -29.82 72.71 25.31
N ASP A 393 -31.03 73.28 25.38
CA ASP A 393 -32.35 72.65 25.53
C ASP A 393 -33.33 73.22 24.46
N TYR A 394 -34.67 72.99 24.39
CA TYR A 394 -35.71 72.52 25.31
C TYR A 394 -36.64 71.50 24.55
N GLU A 395 -37.89 71.13 24.89
CA GLU A 395 -38.95 71.71 25.75
C GLU A 395 -40.00 70.65 26.17
N ASP A 396 -40.77 71.00 27.20
CA ASP A 396 -41.88 70.29 27.87
C ASP A 396 -43.03 69.78 26.94
N ASN A 397 -43.82 68.73 27.27
CA ASN A 397 -43.74 67.72 28.35
C ASN A 397 -44.27 66.34 27.80
N GLU A 398 -45.09 65.44 28.38
CA GLU A 398 -45.95 65.35 29.57
C GLU A 398 -46.10 63.87 30.02
N ASP A 399 -46.52 63.65 31.28
CA ASP A 399 -46.88 62.40 32.00
C ASP A 399 -47.06 61.05 31.25
N GLU A 400 -46.33 60.01 31.70
CA GLU A 400 -46.95 58.92 32.49
C GLU A 400 -45.96 57.95 33.22
N LYS A 401 -46.37 57.50 34.42
CA LYS A 401 -46.06 56.20 35.07
C LYS A 401 -44.61 55.83 35.48
N LEU A 402 -44.18 56.41 36.60
CA LEU A 402 -43.56 55.77 37.78
C LEU A 402 -43.03 54.30 37.63
N GLU A 403 -41.72 54.13 37.44
CA GLU A 403 -41.05 52.81 37.56
C GLU A 403 -40.64 52.46 39.00
N THR A 404 -40.79 51.19 39.40
CA THR A 404 -40.16 50.65 40.61
C THR A 404 -38.69 50.33 40.37
N LYS A 405 -37.77 51.08 40.99
CA LYS A 405 -36.30 50.91 40.85
C LYS A 405 -35.82 49.48 41.18
N THR A 406 -35.67 48.65 40.15
CA THR A 406 -34.92 47.40 40.20
C THR A 406 -33.42 47.69 40.14
N ILE A 407 -32.66 47.29 41.16
CA ILE A 407 -31.21 47.49 41.18
C ILE A 407 -30.56 46.56 40.15
N ALA A 408 -30.04 47.13 39.06
CA ALA A 408 -29.44 46.38 37.95
C ALA A 408 -28.16 45.62 38.37
N THR A 409 -28.32 44.34 38.70
CA THR A 409 -27.22 43.45 39.08
C THR A 409 -26.27 43.21 37.91
N ASN A 410 -25.03 43.67 38.05
CA ASN A 410 -24.01 43.58 37.00
C ASN A 410 -23.34 42.19 36.98
N LEU A 411 -23.98 41.21 36.33
CA LEU A 411 -23.56 39.80 36.27
C LEU A 411 -22.08 39.61 35.85
N ASP A 412 -21.58 40.35 34.86
CA ASP A 412 -20.22 40.22 34.31
C ASP A 412 -19.08 40.44 35.32
N LYS A 413 -19.38 41.11 36.44
CA LYS A 413 -18.42 41.40 37.50
C LYS A 413 -18.35 40.29 38.57
N GLY A 414 -19.26 39.31 38.54
CA GLY A 414 -19.24 38.13 39.42
C GLY A 414 -18.16 37.08 39.08
N GLY A 415 -18.13 35.98 39.85
CA GLY A 415 -17.22 34.84 39.62
C GLY A 415 -15.73 35.16 39.81
N ARG A 416 -15.38 36.06 40.74
CA ARG A 416 -14.00 36.53 40.97
C ARG A 416 -13.43 36.10 42.32
N CYS A 417 -12.12 35.90 42.37
CA CYS A 417 -11.36 35.66 43.59
C CYS A 417 -11.41 36.91 44.51
N PRO A 418 -11.82 36.79 45.79
CA PRO A 418 -11.97 37.94 46.69
C PRO A 418 -10.66 38.69 46.96
N VAL A 419 -9.53 37.97 47.00
CA VAL A 419 -8.21 38.54 47.37
C VAL A 419 -7.46 39.12 46.16
N THR A 420 -7.73 38.65 44.93
CA THR A 420 -6.96 39.04 43.74
C THR A 420 -7.77 39.71 42.62
N GLY A 421 -9.11 39.78 42.73
CA GLY A 421 -10.01 40.38 41.74
C GLY A 421 -10.07 39.65 40.39
N ARG A 422 -9.28 38.58 40.20
CA ARG A 422 -9.21 37.78 38.97
C ARG A 422 -10.46 36.90 38.84
N LYS A 423 -11.00 36.80 37.63
CA LYS A 423 -12.10 35.88 37.30
C LYS A 423 -11.60 34.43 37.41
N LEU A 424 -12.39 33.57 38.04
CA LEU A 424 -12.15 32.14 38.12
C LEU A 424 -12.77 31.47 36.88
N LEU A 425 -12.09 30.46 36.33
CA LEU A 425 -12.49 29.79 35.09
C LEU A 425 -13.66 28.82 35.32
N GLY A 426 -13.66 28.10 36.43
CA GLY A 426 -14.74 27.21 36.87
C GLY A 426 -16.00 27.92 37.39
N CYS A 427 -15.99 29.25 37.55
CA CYS A 427 -17.16 30.01 37.98
C CYS A 427 -17.92 30.60 36.79
N ARG A 428 -19.10 30.04 36.47
CA ARG A 428 -19.94 30.45 35.34
C ARG A 428 -21.37 30.74 35.81
N TRP A 429 -21.99 31.77 35.25
CA TRP A 429 -23.42 32.03 35.47
C TRP A 429 -24.25 31.10 34.59
N ASN A 430 -25.23 30.41 35.17
CA ASN A 430 -26.23 29.65 34.42
C ASN A 430 -27.54 30.46 34.35
N SER A 431 -27.77 31.07 33.18
CA SER A 431 -28.96 31.90 32.91
C SER A 431 -30.28 31.13 32.90
N LEU A 432 -30.27 29.80 32.93
CA LEU A 432 -31.49 28.96 33.03
C LEU A 432 -31.87 28.62 34.48
N LYS A 433 -30.97 28.86 35.44
CA LYS A 433 -31.20 28.61 36.89
C LYS A 433 -31.16 29.89 37.73
N GLU A 434 -30.67 30.99 37.16
CA GLU A 434 -30.34 32.24 37.89
C GLU A 434 -29.32 32.02 39.04
N GLU A 435 -28.41 31.07 38.85
CA GLU A 435 -27.38 30.69 39.83
C GLU A 435 -25.97 30.66 39.20
N TRP A 436 -24.95 30.81 40.05
CA TRP A 436 -23.57 30.52 39.67
C TRP A 436 -23.29 29.02 39.79
N GLU A 437 -22.89 28.41 38.69
CA GLU A 437 -22.27 27.08 38.69
C GLU A 437 -20.80 27.25 39.06
N ILE A 438 -20.40 26.61 40.17
CA ILE A 438 -19.12 26.84 40.85
C ILE A 438 -18.29 25.56 40.82
N GLU A 439 -17.54 25.39 39.73
CA GLU A 439 -16.52 24.37 39.61
C GLU A 439 -15.15 24.91 40.08
N GLY A 440 -14.19 24.02 40.32
CA GLY A 440 -12.81 24.38 40.64
C GLY A 440 -12.49 24.65 42.12
N ILE A 441 -13.47 24.78 43.02
CA ILE A 441 -13.22 24.72 44.47
C ILE A 441 -12.81 23.29 44.84
N ARG A 442 -11.61 23.10 45.38
CA ARG A 442 -11.14 21.80 45.86
C ARG A 442 -11.01 21.82 47.38
N ARG A 443 -11.78 20.97 48.08
CA ARG A 443 -11.58 20.73 49.52
C ARG A 443 -10.24 20.02 49.71
N LEU A 444 -9.43 20.52 50.64
CA LEU A 444 -8.20 19.89 51.10
C LEU A 444 -8.57 18.96 52.24
N ILE A 445 -8.46 17.65 51.98
CA ILE A 445 -8.55 16.63 53.03
C ILE A 445 -7.17 16.53 53.66
N PHE A 446 -7.12 16.61 55.00
CA PHE A 446 -5.96 16.34 55.84
C PHE A 446 -6.19 15.06 56.63
#